data_AF-A0A1V3XPK5-F1
#
_entry.id   AF-A0A1V3XPK5-F1
#
_cell.length_a   1.000
_cell.length_b   1.000
_cell.length_c   1.000
_cell.angle_alpha   90.00
_cell.angle_beta   90.00
_cell.angle_gamma   90.00
#
_symmetry.space_group_name_H-M   'P 1'
#
loop_
_entity.id
_entity.type
_entity.pdbx_description
1 polymer ?
#
loop_
_entity_poly.entity_id
_entity_poly.type
_entity_poly.pdbx_seq_one_letter_code
_entity_poly.pdbx_strand_id
1 'polypeptide(L)'
;MGYLLRDDGGRWRSLVALIGHDNLKDKLGLVANRIADRDIPRELRLAVRESLLALLSEQSSLSHPQMSDVWRLICQNCDLGMATLLTLASSALPGRRRQLRRLLGERVLRITVKPFMDMSTMIEERLVQCCVHVGTRSSQDQCAPFCAVQAWPALGRQRLSVAAERLLPVV
;
A
#
# COMPACT_ATOMS: atom_id res chain seq x y z
N MET A 1 -7.64 0.25 1.83
CA MET A 1 -6.16 0.18 1.96
C MET A 1 -5.81 -0.69 3.15
N GLY A 2 -4.86 -1.60 3.01
CA GLY A 2 -4.38 -2.46 4.09
C GLY A 2 -2.91 -2.83 3.89
N TYR A 3 -2.25 -3.28 4.95
CA TYR A 3 -0.85 -3.69 4.94
C TYR A 3 -0.73 -5.10 5.48
N LEU A 4 0.05 -5.93 4.79
CA LEU A 4 0.54 -7.21 5.28
C LEU A 4 2.02 -7.07 5.61
N LEU A 5 2.41 -7.67 6.73
CA LEU A 5 3.77 -7.70 7.21
C LEU A 5 4.21 -9.14 7.40
N ARG A 6 5.43 -9.44 6.98
CA ARG A 6 6.07 -10.75 7.19
C ARG A 6 6.85 -10.73 8.49
N ASP A 7 6.41 -11.54 9.45
CA ASP A 7 7.07 -11.69 10.75
C ASP A 7 8.43 -12.39 10.63
N ASP A 8 9.19 -12.43 11.72
CA ASP A 8 10.51 -13.08 11.74
C ASP A 8 10.44 -14.60 11.56
N GLY A 9 9.28 -15.22 11.83
CA GLY A 9 8.97 -16.62 11.50
C GLY A 9 8.54 -16.84 10.05
N GLY A 10 8.54 -15.78 9.23
CA GLY A 10 8.21 -15.85 7.81
C GLY A 10 6.71 -15.84 7.49
N ARG A 11 5.82 -15.68 8.47
CA ARG A 11 4.36 -15.66 8.27
C ARG A 11 3.87 -14.26 7.94
N TRP A 12 2.90 -14.17 7.02
CA TRP A 12 2.22 -12.93 6.69
C TRP A 12 1.05 -12.67 7.64
N ARG A 13 1.01 -11.47 8.21
CA ARG A 13 -0.08 -11.01 9.09
C ARG A 13 -0.50 -9.61 8.69
N SER A 14 -1.79 -9.29 8.84
CA SER A 14 -2.26 -7.94 8.58
C SER A 14 -1.79 -6.98 9.69
N LEU A 15 -1.57 -5.71 9.33
CA LEU A 15 -1.23 -4.66 10.29
C LEU A 15 -2.26 -4.58 11.42
N VAL A 16 -3.54 -4.73 11.09
CA VAL A 16 -4.64 -4.76 12.06
C VAL A 16 -4.52 -5.96 13.00
N ALA A 17 -4.16 -7.15 12.50
CA ALA A 17 -3.97 -8.34 13.32
C ALA A 17 -2.70 -8.29 14.19
N LEU A 18 -1.73 -7.43 13.85
CA LEU A 18 -0.53 -7.20 14.65
C LEU A 18 -0.77 -6.16 15.74
N ILE A 19 -1.39 -5.04 15.40
CA ILE A 19 -1.66 -3.94 16.35
C ILE A 19 -2.85 -4.28 17.26
N GLY A 20 -3.83 -5.03 16.76
CA GLY A 20 -5.15 -5.21 17.37
C GLY A 20 -6.14 -4.16 16.85
N HIS A 21 -7.38 -4.57 16.55
CA HIS A 21 -8.41 -3.69 15.99
C HIS A 21 -8.70 -2.48 16.90
N ASP A 22 -8.92 -2.72 18.19
CA ASP A 22 -9.29 -1.65 19.14
C ASP A 22 -8.11 -0.72 19.43
N ASN A 23 -6.91 -1.28 19.60
CA ASN A 23 -5.68 -0.50 19.77
C ASN A 23 -5.38 0.36 18.53
N LEU A 24 -5.59 -0.18 17.32
CA LEU A 24 -5.46 0.60 16.09
C LEU A 24 -6.52 1.70 16.02
N LYS A 25 -7.77 1.39 16.40
CA LYS A 25 -8.86 2.36 16.46
C LYS A 25 -8.57 3.48 17.45
N ASP A 26 -8.00 3.19 18.61
CA ASP A 26 -7.65 4.21 19.61
C ASP A 26 -6.52 5.12 19.10
N LYS A 27 -5.50 4.54 18.46
CA LYS A 27 -4.41 5.28 17.81
C LYS A 27 -4.87 6.10 16.61
N LEU A 28 -5.89 5.65 15.87
CA LEU A 28 -6.57 6.42 14.82
C LEU A 28 -7.58 7.44 15.38
N GLY A 29 -8.18 7.14 16.54
CA GLY A 29 -9.15 7.96 17.27
C GLY A 29 -8.59 9.28 17.76
N LEU A 30 -7.26 9.45 17.68
CA LEU A 30 -6.57 10.73 17.72
C LEU A 30 -7.04 11.73 16.65
N VAL A 31 -7.83 11.30 15.65
CA VAL A 31 -8.49 12.11 14.62
C VAL A 31 -9.89 12.58 15.03
N ALA A 32 -10.55 11.92 15.98
CA ALA A 32 -11.94 12.21 16.37
C ALA A 32 -12.00 12.83 17.76
N ASN A 33 -11.66 14.12 17.89
CA ASN A 33 -12.00 15.03 19.01
C ASN A 33 -12.29 14.38 20.38
N ARG A 34 -11.39 13.53 20.90
CA ARG A 34 -11.49 13.02 22.27
C ARG A 34 -10.17 13.18 23.02
N ILE A 35 -10.24 14.12 23.95
CA ILE A 35 -9.30 14.35 25.04
C ILE A 35 -9.45 13.16 26.00
N ALA A 36 -8.71 12.08 25.77
CA ALA A 36 -8.52 11.01 26.74
C ALA A 36 -7.20 10.31 26.44
N ASP A 37 -6.13 10.81 27.07
CA ASP A 37 -5.17 10.01 27.85
C ASP A 37 -4.01 10.93 28.25
N ARG A 38 -3.69 10.97 29.55
CA ARG A 38 -2.83 12.02 30.16
C ARG A 38 -1.34 11.68 30.19
N ASP A 39 -0.91 10.49 29.79
CA ASP A 39 0.48 10.04 30.01
C ASP A 39 1.34 9.89 28.74
N ILE A 40 0.85 10.30 27.56
CA ILE A 40 1.63 10.30 26.31
C ILE A 40 1.81 11.75 25.81
N PRO A 41 3.05 12.22 25.56
CA PRO A 41 3.30 13.55 25.01
C PRO A 41 2.47 13.82 23.75
N ARG A 42 1.77 14.96 23.73
CA ARG A 42 0.86 15.36 22.65
C ARG A 42 1.54 15.31 21.28
N GLU A 43 2.81 15.67 21.21
CA GLU A 43 3.63 15.62 19.99
C GLU A 43 3.83 14.20 19.46
N LEU A 44 4.03 13.21 20.34
CA LEU A 44 4.19 11.81 19.95
C LEU A 44 2.87 11.23 19.41
N ARG A 45 1.74 11.57 20.03
CA ARG A 45 0.39 11.21 19.55
C ARG A 45 0.16 11.75 18.13
N LEU A 46 0.51 13.02 17.89
CA LEU A 46 0.38 13.64 16.57
C LEU A 46 1.27 12.96 15.53
N ALA A 47 2.52 12.68 15.85
CA ALA A 47 3.44 12.01 14.93
C ALA A 47 2.94 10.61 14.54
N VAL A 48 2.49 9.80 15.52
CA VAL A 48 1.97 8.44 15.27
C VAL A 48 0.72 8.49 14.40
N ARG A 49 -0.16 9.45 14.68
CA ARG A 49 -1.36 9.72 13.88
C ARG A 49 -0.99 10.07 12.44
N GLU A 50 -0.11 11.04 12.22
CA GLU A 50 0.32 11.46 10.89
C GLU A 50 0.99 10.32 10.13
N SER A 51 1.76 9.48 10.82
CA SER A 51 2.39 8.31 10.22
C SER A 51 1.36 7.25 9.78
N LEU A 52 0.37 6.96 10.61
CA LEU A 52 -0.73 6.05 10.24
C LEU A 52 -1.57 6.62 9.08
N LEU A 53 -1.82 7.93 9.06
CA LEU A 53 -2.53 8.58 7.96
C LEU A 53 -1.72 8.58 6.67
N ALA A 54 -0.42 8.86 6.75
CA ALA A 54 0.50 8.80 5.62
C ALA A 54 0.59 7.37 5.05
N LEU A 55 0.58 6.37 5.91
CA LEU A 55 0.54 4.96 5.52
C LEU A 55 -0.78 4.61 4.80
N LEU A 56 -1.91 5.16 5.24
CA LEU A 56 -3.21 4.89 4.62
C LEU A 56 -3.52 5.76 3.39
N SER A 57 -2.71 6.79 3.13
CA SER A 57 -2.87 7.69 1.98
C SER A 57 -2.59 6.97 0.66
N GLU A 58 -3.40 7.23 -0.36
CA GLU A 58 -3.23 6.69 -1.73
C GLU A 58 -1.89 7.06 -2.36
N GLN A 59 -1.34 8.24 -2.04
CA GLN A 59 -0.12 8.78 -2.66
C GLN A 59 1.19 8.16 -2.13
N SER A 60 1.13 7.33 -1.10
CA SER A 60 2.32 6.80 -0.45
C SER A 60 2.84 5.56 -1.18
N SER A 61 3.84 5.73 -2.04
CA SER A 61 4.63 4.59 -2.54
C SER A 61 5.46 3.98 -1.41
N LEU A 62 5.52 2.64 -1.32
CA LEU A 62 6.39 1.95 -0.37
C LEU A 62 7.88 2.26 -0.57
N SER A 63 8.26 2.67 -1.78
CA SER A 63 9.64 3.06 -2.11
C SER A 63 9.96 4.53 -1.80
N HIS A 64 8.96 5.32 -1.38
CA HIS A 64 9.15 6.73 -1.08
C HIS A 64 10.04 6.90 0.17
N PRO A 65 11.04 7.82 0.17
CA PRO A 65 11.97 7.97 1.28
C PRO A 65 11.31 8.21 2.64
N GLN A 66 10.22 8.99 2.67
CA GLN A 66 9.47 9.29 3.91
C GLN A 66 8.80 8.05 4.52
N MET A 67 8.57 6.98 3.74
CA MET A 67 7.94 5.75 4.24
C MET A 67 8.81 5.05 5.29
N SER A 68 10.13 5.24 5.23
CA SER A 68 11.07 4.77 6.26
C SER A 68 10.73 5.34 7.64
N ASP A 69 10.45 6.64 7.71
CA ASP A 69 10.23 7.33 8.98
C ASP A 69 8.83 7.02 9.53
N VAL A 70 7.85 6.87 8.64
CA VAL A 70 6.51 6.34 8.97
C VAL A 70 6.61 4.96 9.62
N TRP A 71 7.31 4.01 8.98
CA TRP A 71 7.47 2.66 9.54
C TRP A 71 8.25 2.65 10.84
N ARG A 72 9.28 3.50 10.96
CA ARG A 72 10.04 3.63 12.20
C ARG A 72 9.14 4.03 13.35
N LEU A 73 8.33 5.06 13.13
CA LEU A 73 7.44 5.56 14.16
C LEU A 73 6.36 4.55 14.52
N ILE A 74 5.84 3.79 13.56
CA ILE A 74 4.89 2.71 13.84
C ILE A 74 5.56 1.60 14.63
N CYS A 75 6.76 1.12 14.27
CA CYS A 75 7.45 0.08 15.03
C CYS A 75 7.77 0.50 16.47
N GLN A 76 8.18 1.76 16.68
CA GLN A 76 8.53 2.27 18.01
C GLN A 76 7.30 2.46 18.91
N ASN A 77 6.14 2.79 18.33
CA ASN A 77 4.95 3.18 19.09
C ASN A 77 3.80 2.17 18.99
N CYS A 78 3.92 1.18 18.12
CA CYS A 78 3.04 0.04 17.99
C CYS A 78 3.90 -1.18 18.20
N ASP A 79 3.63 -1.94 19.25
CA ASP A 79 4.27 -3.23 19.45
C ASP A 79 3.81 -4.18 18.34
N LEU A 80 4.59 -4.22 17.26
CA LEU A 80 4.32 -5.10 16.14
C LEU A 80 4.91 -6.51 16.36
N GLY A 81 5.62 -6.75 17.46
CA GLY A 81 6.27 -8.03 17.73
C GLY A 81 7.33 -8.42 16.69
N MET A 82 7.94 -7.47 15.99
CA MET A 82 8.97 -7.70 14.96
C MET A 82 10.29 -7.02 15.35
N ALA A 83 11.13 -7.72 16.09
CA ALA A 83 12.39 -7.19 16.61
C ALA A 83 13.35 -6.77 15.49
N THR A 84 13.39 -7.51 14.38
CA THR A 84 14.24 -7.18 13.22
C THR A 84 13.83 -5.86 12.56
N LEU A 85 12.52 -5.63 12.42
CA LEU A 85 11.97 -4.43 11.77
C LEU A 85 12.17 -3.20 12.67
N LEU A 86 12.00 -3.38 13.98
CA LEU A 86 12.29 -2.36 15.00
C LEU A 86 13.78 -1.98 15.06
N THR A 87 14.69 -2.97 15.02
CA THR A 87 16.14 -2.76 15.09
C THR A 87 16.68 -1.95 13.90
N LEU A 88 16.04 -2.09 12.74
CA LEU A 88 16.48 -1.41 11.52
C LEU A 88 15.78 -0.07 11.32
N ALA A 89 14.54 0.06 11.78
CA ALA A 89 13.86 1.33 12.00
C ALA A 89 14.62 2.23 12.98
N SER A 90 15.15 1.71 14.08
CA SER A 90 15.85 2.50 15.10
C SER A 90 17.28 2.89 14.67
N SER A 91 17.90 2.17 13.73
CA SER A 91 19.26 2.46 13.27
C SER A 91 19.34 3.71 12.38
N ALA A 92 19.58 4.87 12.98
CA ALA A 92 19.81 6.15 12.32
C ALA A 92 21.21 6.26 11.66
N LEU A 93 21.75 5.18 11.08
CA LEU A 93 23.10 5.16 10.53
C LEU A 93 23.13 5.46 9.02
N PRO A 94 23.96 6.43 8.57
CA PRO A 94 24.21 6.68 7.15
C PRO A 94 24.65 5.39 6.43
N GLY A 95 24.07 5.08 5.27
CA GLY A 95 24.43 3.91 4.44
C GLY A 95 23.47 2.72 4.51
N ARG A 96 22.62 2.59 5.55
CA ARG A 96 21.66 1.47 5.66
C ARG A 96 20.30 1.69 5.00
N ARG A 97 20.07 2.83 4.33
CA ARG A 97 18.83 3.11 3.56
C ARG A 97 18.50 2.02 2.54
N ARG A 98 19.53 1.44 1.90
CA ARG A 98 19.36 0.36 0.91
C ARG A 98 18.87 -0.93 1.58
N GLN A 99 19.39 -1.25 2.76
CA GLN A 99 18.98 -2.41 3.55
C GLN A 99 17.54 -2.27 4.07
N LEU A 100 17.16 -1.07 4.54
CA LEU A 100 15.79 -0.79 4.94
C LEU A 100 14.82 -0.87 3.77
N ARG A 101 15.15 -0.28 2.62
CA ARG A 101 14.35 -0.40 1.39
C ARG A 101 14.16 -1.87 0.97
N ARG A 102 15.22 -2.67 1.06
CA ARG A 102 15.17 -4.10 0.74
C ARG A 102 14.21 -4.82 1.68
N LEU A 103 14.30 -4.59 2.99
CA LEU A 103 13.41 -5.22 3.97
C LEU A 103 11.96 -4.79 3.82
N LEU A 104 11.70 -3.49 3.61
CA LEU A 104 10.34 -3.02 3.32
C LEU A 104 9.80 -3.69 2.04
N GLY A 105 10.63 -3.81 1.00
CA GLY A 105 10.25 -4.52 -0.23
C GLY A 105 10.01 -6.03 -0.05
N GLU A 106 10.74 -6.69 0.86
CA GLU A 106 10.65 -8.14 1.09
C GLU A 106 9.59 -8.53 2.14
N ARG A 107 9.28 -7.62 3.07
CA ARG A 107 8.46 -7.92 4.27
C ARG A 107 7.22 -7.07 4.42
N VAL A 108 7.02 -6.04 3.60
CA VAL A 108 5.83 -5.19 3.66
C VAL A 108 5.13 -5.21 2.31
N LEU A 109 3.87 -5.60 2.34
CA LEU A 109 3.00 -5.59 1.16
C LEU A 109 1.81 -4.67 1.43
N ARG A 110 1.59 -3.72 0.52
CA ARG A 110 0.45 -2.79 0.56
C ARG A 110 -0.65 -3.32 -0.36
N ILE A 111 -1.84 -3.47 0.19
CA ILE A 111 -3.05 -3.90 -0.52
C ILE A 111 -3.97 -2.70 -0.66
N THR A 112 -4.25 -2.31 -1.90
CA THR A 112 -5.23 -1.28 -2.23
C THR A 112 -6.41 -1.93 -2.93
N VAL A 113 -7.56 -1.98 -2.27
CA VAL A 113 -8.83 -2.33 -2.93
C VAL A 113 -9.40 -1.04 -3.48
N LYS A 114 -9.37 -0.87 -4.81
CA LYS A 114 -10.06 0.22 -5.49
C LYS A 114 -11.40 -0.31 -5.96
N PRO A 115 -12.53 0.17 -5.42
CA PRO A 115 -13.82 -0.22 -5.95
C PRO A 115 -13.88 0.25 -7.41
N PHE A 116 -14.19 -0.70 -8.29
CA PHE A 116 -14.50 -0.37 -9.66
C PHE A 116 -15.85 0.35 -9.69
N MET A 117 -15.97 1.45 -10.43
CA MET A 117 -17.32 1.99 -10.66
C MET A 117 -18.12 0.95 -11.44
N ASP A 118 -19.38 0.76 -11.06
CA ASP A 118 -20.25 -0.15 -11.79
C ASP A 118 -20.29 0.25 -13.27
N MET A 119 -20.24 -0.74 -14.16
CA MET A 119 -20.19 -0.51 -15.61
C MET A 119 -21.39 0.31 -16.11
N SER A 120 -22.56 0.16 -15.48
CA SER A 120 -23.78 0.91 -15.82
C SER A 120 -23.74 2.38 -15.40
N THR A 121 -22.78 2.75 -14.54
CA THR A 121 -22.59 4.12 -14.03
C THR A 121 -21.25 4.72 -14.45
N MET A 122 -20.50 4.03 -15.32
CA MET A 122 -19.16 4.43 -15.71
C MET A 122 -19.19 5.60 -16.69
N ILE A 123 -18.72 6.77 -16.23
CA ILE A 123 -18.52 7.95 -17.05
C ILE A 123 -17.13 7.96 -17.72
N GLU A 124 -17.04 8.53 -18.91
CA GLU A 124 -15.84 8.53 -19.75
C GLU A 124 -14.65 9.22 -19.07
N GLU A 125 -14.90 10.32 -18.35
CA GLU A 125 -13.88 11.09 -17.63
C GLU A 125 -13.13 10.23 -16.60
N ARG A 126 -13.81 9.23 -16.02
CA ARG A 126 -13.18 8.31 -15.06
C ARG A 126 -12.28 7.28 -15.75
N LEU A 127 -12.61 6.89 -16.98
CA LEU A 127 -11.75 6.03 -17.79
C LEU A 127 -10.45 6.75 -18.17
N VAL A 128 -10.53 8.04 -18.50
CA VAL A 128 -9.34 8.88 -18.79
C VAL A 128 -8.47 9.06 -17.53
N GLN A 129 -9.08 9.07 -16.35
CA GLN A 129 -8.36 9.15 -15.07
C GLN A 129 -7.81 7.80 -14.58
N CYS A 130 -7.95 6.72 -15.35
CA CYS A 130 -7.43 5.42 -14.96
C CYS A 130 -5.90 5.47 -14.86
N CYS A 131 -5.34 5.27 -13.65
CA CYS A 131 -3.90 5.34 -13.44
C CYS A 131 -3.12 4.15 -14.00
N VAL A 132 -3.80 3.10 -14.49
CA VAL A 132 -3.19 1.87 -14.98
C VAL A 132 -3.68 1.61 -16.40
N HIS A 133 -2.76 1.41 -17.33
CA HIS A 133 -3.07 1.15 -18.73
C HIS A 133 -2.56 -0.22 -19.17
N VAL A 134 -3.25 -0.85 -20.11
CA VAL A 134 -2.91 -2.14 -20.69
C VAL A 134 -2.63 -1.94 -22.17
N GLY A 135 -1.55 -2.54 -22.66
CA GLY A 135 -1.25 -2.57 -24.09
C GLY A 135 -2.31 -3.37 -24.86
N THR A 136 -2.85 -2.78 -25.91
CA THR A 136 -3.85 -3.34 -26.81
C THR A 136 -3.41 -3.13 -28.26
N ARG A 137 -3.97 -3.92 -29.19
CA ARG A 137 -3.67 -3.84 -30.63
C ARG A 137 -4.96 -3.72 -31.44
N SER A 138 -5.04 -2.66 -32.23
CA SER A 138 -6.05 -2.50 -33.29
C SER A 138 -5.35 -2.55 -34.67
N SER A 139 -5.44 -1.48 -35.46
CA SER A 139 -4.57 -1.27 -36.64
C SER A 139 -3.12 -0.98 -36.25
N GLN A 140 -2.90 -0.50 -35.02
CA GLN A 140 -1.59 -0.23 -34.42
C GLN A 140 -1.58 -0.60 -32.93
N ASP A 141 -0.41 -0.58 -32.30
CA ASP A 141 -0.28 -0.78 -30.86
C ASP A 141 -0.70 0.49 -30.11
N GLN A 142 -1.58 0.35 -29.12
CA GLN A 142 -2.04 1.46 -28.30
C GLN A 142 -2.25 1.06 -26.83
N CYS A 143 -2.31 2.05 -25.94
CA CYS A 143 -2.65 1.84 -24.53
C CYS A 143 -4.13 2.12 -24.29
N ALA A 144 -4.81 1.20 -23.62
CA ALA A 144 -6.19 1.39 -23.16
C ALA A 144 -6.26 1.41 -21.62
N PRO A 145 -7.17 2.18 -21.01
CA PRO A 145 -7.41 2.14 -19.57
C PRO A 145 -7.67 0.70 -19.10
N PHE A 146 -6.99 0.24 -18.05
CA PHE A 146 -7.19 -1.10 -17.48
C PHE A 146 -8.67 -1.34 -17.17
N CYS A 147 -9.34 -0.31 -16.65
CA CYS A 147 -10.76 -0.35 -16.38
C CYS A 147 -11.59 -0.70 -17.62
N ALA A 148 -11.35 -0.02 -18.73
CA ALA A 148 -12.08 -0.27 -19.96
C ALA A 148 -11.83 -1.69 -20.49
N VAL A 149 -10.60 -2.17 -20.38
CA VAL A 149 -10.20 -3.51 -20.82
C VAL A 149 -10.89 -4.62 -20.01
N GLN A 150 -11.15 -4.42 -18.71
CA GLN A 150 -11.89 -5.39 -17.89
C GLN A 150 -13.41 -5.32 -18.15
N ALA A 151 -13.95 -4.14 -18.38
CA ALA A 151 -15.39 -3.93 -18.50
C ALA A 151 -15.93 -4.30 -19.89
N TRP A 152 -15.22 -3.97 -20.99
CA TRP A 152 -15.71 -4.21 -22.36
C TRP A 152 -15.00 -5.42 -23.00
N PRO A 153 -15.69 -6.56 -23.20
CA PRO A 153 -15.06 -7.78 -23.73
C PRO A 153 -14.44 -7.61 -25.12
N ALA A 154 -15.01 -6.75 -25.97
CA ALA A 154 -14.46 -6.46 -27.30
C ALA A 154 -13.07 -5.82 -27.23
N LEU A 155 -12.88 -4.87 -26.32
CA LEU A 155 -11.59 -4.25 -26.05
C LEU A 155 -10.66 -5.21 -25.29
N GLY A 156 -11.20 -6.01 -24.37
CA GLY A 156 -10.48 -7.05 -23.63
C GLY A 156 -9.80 -8.09 -24.54
N ARG A 157 -10.38 -8.39 -25.71
CA ARG A 157 -9.77 -9.28 -26.72
C ARG A 157 -8.60 -8.66 -27.47
N GLN A 158 -8.48 -7.32 -27.47
CA GLN A 158 -7.38 -6.61 -28.12
C GLN A 158 -6.12 -6.56 -27.26
N ARG A 159 -6.13 -7.03 -26.00
CA ARG A 159 -4.95 -7.07 -25.13
C ARG A 159 -3.77 -7.72 -25.84
N LEU A 160 -2.59 -7.10 -25.76
CA LEU A 160 -1.38 -7.65 -26.36
C LEU A 160 -1.05 -9.05 -25.84
N SER A 161 -1.38 -9.37 -24.58
CA SER A 161 -1.19 -10.72 -24.03
C SER A 161 -2.06 -11.78 -24.70
N VAL A 162 -3.19 -11.38 -25.31
CA VAL A 162 -4.10 -12.25 -26.07
C VAL A 162 -3.70 -12.24 -27.55
N ALA A 163 -3.47 -11.04 -28.11
CA ALA A 163 -3.11 -10.84 -29.51
C ALA A 163 -1.71 -11.37 -29.87
N ALA A 164 -0.82 -11.56 -28.89
CA ALA A 164 0.52 -12.07 -29.13
C ALA A 164 0.55 -13.57 -29.46
N GLU A 165 -0.53 -14.34 -29.21
CA GLU A 165 -0.65 -15.81 -29.38
C GLU A 165 0.56 -16.64 -28.86
N ARG A 166 1.46 -16.02 -28.11
CA ARG A 166 2.65 -16.67 -27.58
C ARG A 166 2.29 -17.29 -26.25
N LEU A 167 2.20 -18.63 -26.27
CA LEU A 167 2.40 -19.47 -25.11
C LEU A 167 3.77 -19.10 -24.51
N LEU A 168 3.77 -18.18 -23.54
CA LEU A 168 4.92 -18.02 -22.68
C LEU A 168 5.01 -19.32 -21.86
N PRO A 169 6.15 -20.05 -21.89
CA PRO A 169 6.35 -21.13 -20.95
C PRO A 169 6.31 -20.50 -19.56
N VAL A 170 5.29 -20.85 -18.80
CA VAL A 170 5.24 -20.54 -17.37
C VAL A 170 6.27 -21.46 -16.74
N VAL A 171 7.40 -20.89 -16.33
CA VAL A 171 8.45 -21.59 -15.57
C VAL A 171 7.97 -21.79 -14.13
#